data_AF-A0A090ZY69-F1
#
_entry.id   AF-A0A090ZY69-F1
#
_cell.length_a   1.000
_cell.length_b   1.000
_cell.length_c   1.000
_cell.angle_alpha   90.00
_cell.angle_beta   90.00
_cell.angle_gamma   90.00
#
_symmetry.space_group_name_H-M   'P 1'
#
loop_
_entity.id
_entity.type
_entity.pdbx_description
1 polymer ?
#
loop_
_entity_poly.entity_id
_entity_poly.type
_entity_poly.pdbx_seq_one_letter_code
_entity_poly.pdbx_strand_id
1 'polypeptide(L)'
;MEITYYFKNHFHNREEIESFLLHQVKCIAGSEGNFSFTKQEESEEGEEDDLYVKCPFFSFSTSLYDVNNISRVYDLHINYSLYCSVHTDGEKKFLEFLSNMLKSCSGDALLLMDSEYRVLERKRNVLYADSHFFNDDHKVLNLSYKLGVYKNFVLRVEGSFAKEEIKLKSLEILEDSENEDKARVVEDSDDSPGITIVWDDLQIHAIKVRTAVNVMCDHIFTSDDVARLKKMLSFFKSVTTRFAGDYQLTRVQGYWRGYRKESVLLERKNGRVTVNDQEEEAYLLYGFNFN
;
A
#
# COMPACT_ATOMS: atom_id res chain seq x y z
N MET A 1 11.36 10.27 10.47
CA MET A 1 10.80 9.19 9.62
C MET A 1 9.49 9.72 9.11
N GLU A 2 9.30 9.75 7.81
CA GLU A 2 8.13 10.34 7.18
C GLU A 2 7.08 9.26 6.89
N ILE A 3 5.85 9.49 7.33
CA ILE A 3 4.74 8.54 7.23
C ILE A 3 3.47 9.30 6.92
N THR A 4 2.67 8.80 6.00
CA THR A 4 1.35 9.34 5.70
C THR A 4 0.27 8.40 6.21
N TYR A 5 -0.65 8.93 7.03
CA TYR A 5 -1.78 8.18 7.55
C TYR A 5 -3.08 8.66 6.91
N TYR A 6 -3.71 7.80 6.14
CA TYR A 6 -5.04 8.02 5.57
C TYR A 6 -6.09 7.29 6.41
N PHE A 7 -7.22 7.93 6.64
CA PHE A 7 -8.29 7.33 7.43
C PHE A 7 -9.66 7.88 7.08
N LYS A 8 -10.68 7.10 7.43
CA LYS A 8 -12.06 7.57 7.46
C LYS A 8 -12.39 8.20 8.80
N ASN A 9 -12.97 9.38 8.77
CA ASN A 9 -13.68 9.96 9.90
C ASN A 9 -15.12 10.37 9.53
N HIS A 10 -15.92 10.67 10.56
CA HIS A 10 -17.34 11.03 10.42
C HIS A 10 -17.62 12.50 10.76
N PHE A 11 -16.58 13.32 10.94
CA PHE A 11 -16.75 14.74 11.27
C PHE A 11 -17.28 15.49 10.05
N HIS A 12 -18.16 16.45 10.31
CA HIS A 12 -18.90 17.16 9.26
C HIS A 12 -18.23 18.49 8.92
N ASN A 13 -17.45 19.03 9.84
CA ASN A 13 -16.69 20.27 9.66
C ASN A 13 -15.23 20.09 10.08
N ARG A 14 -14.42 21.08 9.68
CA ARG A 14 -12.98 21.12 9.91
C ARG A 14 -12.65 21.29 11.40
N GLU A 15 -13.39 22.11 12.12
CA GLU A 15 -13.13 22.40 13.53
C GLU A 15 -13.27 21.16 14.42
N GLU A 16 -14.21 20.26 14.09
CA GLU A 16 -14.41 18.98 14.77
C GLU A 16 -13.21 18.05 14.61
N ILE A 17 -12.73 17.86 13.37
CA ILE A 17 -11.58 16.98 13.13
C ILE A 17 -10.30 17.56 13.75
N GLU A 18 -10.07 18.87 13.65
CA GLU A 18 -8.93 19.52 14.28
C GLU A 18 -8.98 19.37 15.81
N SER A 19 -10.13 19.62 16.42
CA SER A 19 -10.32 19.46 17.87
C SER A 19 -10.08 18.02 18.31
N PHE A 20 -10.56 17.05 17.51
CA PHE A 20 -10.31 15.64 17.72
C PHE A 20 -8.82 15.30 17.65
N LEU A 21 -8.10 15.75 16.61
CA LEU A 21 -6.67 15.50 16.44
C LEU A 21 -5.85 16.11 17.59
N LEU A 22 -6.15 17.35 17.97
CA LEU A 22 -5.52 18.02 19.11
C LEU A 22 -5.79 17.27 20.43
N HIS A 23 -7.00 16.75 20.61
CA HIS A 23 -7.33 15.91 21.76
C HIS A 23 -6.49 14.62 21.78
N GLN A 24 -6.35 13.93 20.64
CA GLN A 24 -5.52 12.73 20.57
C GLN A 24 -4.05 13.01 20.90
N VAL A 25 -3.50 14.14 20.42
CA VAL A 25 -2.14 14.56 20.77
C VAL A 25 -2.02 14.87 22.27
N LYS A 26 -2.98 15.59 22.84
CA LYS A 26 -3.02 15.88 24.29
C LYS A 26 -2.96 14.61 25.13
N CYS A 27 -3.72 13.57 24.76
CA CYS A 27 -3.72 12.28 25.45
C CYS A 27 -2.34 11.61 25.48
N ILE A 28 -1.49 11.88 24.49
CA ILE A 28 -0.16 11.25 24.35
C ILE A 28 0.95 12.13 24.92
N ALA A 29 0.88 13.44 24.71
CA ALA A 29 1.85 14.43 25.17
C ALA A 29 1.73 14.77 26.67
N GLY A 30 0.60 14.42 27.29
CA GLY A 30 0.35 14.57 28.72
C GLY A 30 -0.13 15.96 29.13
N SER A 31 0.64 17.02 28.86
CA SER A 31 0.28 18.41 29.21
C SER A 31 0.25 19.34 28.01
N GLU A 32 -0.59 20.37 28.05
CA GLU A 32 -0.76 21.34 26.95
C GLU A 32 0.52 22.12 26.60
N GLY A 33 1.44 22.31 27.55
CA GLY A 33 2.74 22.92 27.29
C GLY A 33 3.72 22.05 26.46
N ASN A 34 3.37 20.80 26.17
CA ASN A 34 4.24 19.85 25.48
C ASN A 34 3.97 19.77 23.97
N PHE A 35 3.09 20.60 23.42
CA PHE A 35 2.92 20.66 21.96
C PHE A 35 2.50 22.06 21.53
N SER A 36 2.81 22.39 20.27
CA SER A 36 2.38 23.59 19.59
C SER A 36 1.53 23.21 18.39
N PHE A 37 0.58 24.05 18.02
CA PHE A 37 -0.15 23.91 16.76
C PHE A 37 -0.33 25.27 16.08
N THR A 38 -0.40 25.22 14.75
CA THR A 38 -0.64 26.37 13.89
C THR A 38 -1.75 26.00 12.92
N LYS A 39 -2.73 26.89 12.75
CA LYS A 39 -3.73 26.79 11.68
C LYS A 39 -3.30 27.69 10.55
N GLN A 40 -3.26 27.18 9.33
CA GLN A 40 -3.13 28.01 8.13
C GLN A 40 -4.53 28.40 7.66
N GLU A 41 -4.73 29.69 7.36
CA GLU A 41 -5.94 30.16 6.69
C GLU A 41 -5.89 29.69 5.23
N GLU A 42 -7.02 29.25 4.68
CA GLU A 42 -7.11 28.76 3.30
C GLU A 42 -6.51 29.79 2.33
N SER A 43 -5.45 29.41 1.61
CA SER A 43 -4.89 30.25 0.56
C SER A 43 -5.78 30.19 -0.69
N GLU A 44 -5.86 31.29 -1.44
CA GLU A 44 -6.66 31.36 -2.69
C GLU A 44 -6.18 30.37 -3.77
N GLU A 45 -5.03 29.72 -3.57
CA GLU A 45 -4.42 28.75 -4.48
C GLU A 45 -4.76 27.28 -4.16
N GLY A 46 -5.53 27.01 -3.10
CA GLY A 46 -6.19 25.71 -2.89
C GLY A 46 -5.30 24.54 -2.48
N GLU A 47 -4.03 24.79 -2.15
CA GLU A 47 -3.06 23.77 -1.71
C GLU A 47 -2.30 24.25 -0.46
N GLU A 48 -2.90 24.24 0.73
CA GLU A 48 -2.13 24.41 1.98
C GLU A 48 -2.62 23.48 3.09
N ASP A 49 -1.68 23.03 3.92
CA ASP A 49 -1.91 22.15 5.05
C ASP A 49 -2.78 22.81 6.13
N ASP A 50 -3.97 22.29 6.39
CA ASP A 50 -4.99 22.97 7.21
C ASP A 50 -4.63 23.12 8.71
N LEU A 51 -3.86 22.18 9.26
CA LEU A 51 -3.45 22.14 10.66
C LEU A 51 -2.06 21.53 10.76
N TYR A 52 -1.12 22.26 11.32
CA TYR A 52 0.18 21.73 11.72
C TYR A 52 0.24 21.55 13.24
N VAL A 53 0.61 20.36 13.71
CA VAL A 53 0.83 20.04 15.12
C VAL A 53 2.24 19.50 15.31
N LYS A 54 2.93 19.99 16.35
CA LYS A 54 4.28 19.55 16.72
C LYS A 54 4.36 19.25 18.21
N CYS A 55 4.85 18.07 18.56
CA CYS A 55 5.21 17.67 19.91
C CYS A 55 6.64 17.09 19.95
N PRO A 56 7.22 16.77 21.13
CA PRO A 56 8.55 16.19 21.23
C PRO A 56 8.76 14.90 20.44
N PHE A 57 7.70 14.12 20.22
CA PHE A 57 7.78 12.76 19.66
C PHE A 57 7.53 12.70 18.15
N PHE A 58 6.63 13.53 17.66
CA PHE A 58 6.28 13.61 16.24
C PHE A 58 5.64 14.97 15.95
N SER A 59 5.61 15.31 14.67
CA SER A 59 4.75 16.36 14.13
C SER A 59 3.87 15.80 13.02
N PHE A 60 2.73 16.43 12.77
CA PHE A 60 1.96 16.16 11.55
C PHE A 60 1.35 17.43 10.98
N SER A 61 1.09 17.39 9.68
CA SER A 61 0.16 18.29 9.02
C SER A 61 -1.04 17.51 8.47
N THR A 62 -2.18 18.18 8.38
CA THR A 62 -3.38 17.63 7.73
C THR A 62 -3.38 18.04 6.27
N SER A 63 -3.61 17.09 5.38
CA SER A 63 -3.77 17.37 3.96
C SER A 63 -4.95 16.60 3.38
N LEU A 64 -5.66 17.22 2.45
CA LEU A 64 -6.64 16.54 1.61
C LEU A 64 -6.10 16.23 0.22
N TYR A 65 -4.85 16.64 -0.06
CA TYR A 65 -4.14 16.30 -1.27
C TYR A 65 -4.07 14.77 -1.41
N ASP A 66 -4.35 14.26 -2.61
CA ASP A 66 -4.36 12.83 -2.96
C ASP A 66 -5.37 11.90 -2.29
N VAL A 67 -6.20 12.33 -1.34
CA VAL A 67 -7.15 11.42 -0.64
C VAL A 67 -8.06 10.67 -1.62
N ASN A 68 -8.55 11.34 -2.67
CA ASN A 68 -9.38 10.72 -3.70
C ASN A 68 -8.60 9.71 -4.54
N ASN A 69 -7.36 10.03 -4.90
CA ASN A 69 -6.51 9.14 -5.68
C ASN A 69 -6.16 7.89 -4.87
N ILE A 70 -5.76 8.06 -3.61
CA ILE A 70 -5.45 6.97 -2.68
C ILE A 70 -6.69 6.10 -2.43
N SER A 71 -7.86 6.71 -2.23
CA SER A 71 -9.13 5.96 -2.09
C SER A 71 -9.38 5.05 -3.29
N ARG A 72 -9.13 5.55 -4.51
CA ARG A 72 -9.31 4.79 -5.75
C ARG A 72 -8.25 3.70 -5.90
N VAL A 73 -6.97 4.06 -5.76
CA VAL A 73 -5.83 3.15 -5.95
C VAL A 73 -5.91 1.98 -4.99
N TYR A 74 -6.15 2.25 -3.70
CA TYR A 74 -6.20 1.22 -2.66
C TYR A 74 -7.61 0.65 -2.42
N ASP A 75 -8.63 1.13 -3.14
CA ASP A 75 -10.04 0.73 -2.97
C ASP A 75 -10.44 0.81 -1.48
N LEU A 76 -10.20 1.99 -0.90
CA LEU A 76 -10.49 2.31 0.49
C LEU A 76 -11.48 3.46 0.56
N HIS A 77 -12.37 3.42 1.54
CA HIS A 77 -13.25 4.52 1.85
C HIS A 77 -12.62 5.41 2.92
N ILE A 78 -11.73 6.32 2.52
CA ILE A 78 -11.05 7.32 3.36
C ILE A 78 -11.51 8.73 2.99
N ASN A 79 -11.31 9.71 3.88
CA ASN A 79 -11.64 11.11 3.60
C ASN A 79 -10.69 12.12 4.25
N TYR A 80 -9.55 11.66 4.75
CA TYR A 80 -8.60 12.51 5.45
C TYR A 80 -7.19 11.91 5.38
N SER A 81 -6.17 12.76 5.41
CA SER A 81 -4.78 12.32 5.53
C SER A 81 -3.99 13.17 6.53
N LEU A 82 -3.02 12.54 7.19
CA LEU A 82 -2.01 13.18 8.02
C LEU A 82 -0.64 12.89 7.43
N TYR A 83 0.12 13.91 7.07
CA TYR A 83 1.54 13.77 6.80
C TYR A 83 2.30 13.91 8.12
N CYS A 84 2.98 12.84 8.56
CA CYS A 84 3.60 12.74 9.87
C CYS A 84 5.12 12.62 9.76
N SER A 85 5.85 13.41 10.56
CA SER A 85 7.27 13.22 10.81
C SER A 85 7.49 12.69 12.23
N VAL A 86 7.93 11.44 12.35
CA VAL A 86 8.26 10.80 13.63
C VAL A 86 9.72 11.08 13.98
N HIS A 87 9.95 11.66 15.16
CA HIS A 87 11.28 12.00 15.67
C HIS A 87 11.99 10.78 16.27
N THR A 88 13.31 10.90 16.53
CA THR A 88 14.09 9.89 17.24
C THR A 88 13.45 9.55 18.59
N ASP A 89 13.31 8.25 18.89
CA ASP A 89 12.67 7.71 20.09
C ASP A 89 11.16 8.04 20.24
N GLY A 90 10.56 8.63 19.21
CA GLY A 90 9.15 8.99 19.16
C GLY A 90 8.23 7.84 18.76
N GLU A 91 8.77 6.68 18.36
CA GLU A 91 8.03 5.56 17.77
C GLU A 91 6.90 5.08 18.66
N LYS A 92 7.20 4.81 19.93
CA LYS A 92 6.21 4.30 20.89
C LYS A 92 5.04 5.28 21.04
N LYS A 93 5.34 6.58 21.11
CA LYS A 93 4.34 7.63 21.28
C LYS A 93 3.51 7.84 20.03
N PHE A 94 4.12 7.72 18.85
CA PHE A 94 3.41 7.70 17.59
C PHE A 94 2.47 6.49 17.47
N LEU A 95 2.91 5.30 17.90
CA LEU A 95 2.07 4.10 17.92
C LEU A 95 0.91 4.20 18.90
N GLU A 96 1.12 4.82 20.08
CA GLU A 96 0.03 5.13 21.02
C GLU A 96 -0.99 6.10 20.39
N PHE A 97 -0.53 7.14 19.68
CA PHE A 97 -1.37 8.06 18.92
C PHE A 97 -2.19 7.32 17.85
N LEU A 98 -1.53 6.49 17.02
CA LEU A 98 -2.17 5.70 15.98
C LEU A 98 -3.20 4.72 16.56
N SER A 99 -2.91 4.08 17.69
CA SER A 99 -3.85 3.24 18.45
C SER A 99 -5.12 4.01 18.81
N ASN A 100 -4.98 5.23 19.34
CA ASN A 100 -6.13 6.04 19.72
C ASN A 100 -6.95 6.48 18.49
N MET A 101 -6.27 6.83 17.40
CA MET A 101 -6.91 7.14 16.12
C MET A 101 -7.72 5.94 15.61
N LEU A 102 -7.12 4.76 15.54
CA LEU A 102 -7.78 3.52 15.08
C LEU A 102 -8.91 3.04 15.99
N LYS A 103 -8.90 3.39 17.28
CA LYS A 103 -10.03 3.12 18.21
C LYS A 103 -11.21 4.05 17.97
N SER A 104 -10.92 5.31 17.65
CA SER A 104 -11.93 6.36 17.49
C SER A 104 -12.52 6.38 16.08
N CYS A 105 -11.75 5.94 15.08
CA CYS A 105 -12.15 5.87 13.68
C CYS A 105 -12.44 4.42 13.28
N SER A 106 -13.70 4.09 13.01
CA SER A 106 -14.14 2.71 12.72
C SER A 106 -14.10 2.32 11.23
N GLY A 107 -13.78 3.26 10.33
CA GLY A 107 -13.72 3.00 8.90
C GLY A 107 -12.36 2.50 8.41
N ASP A 108 -12.18 2.55 7.09
CA ASP A 108 -10.94 2.15 6.44
C ASP A 108 -9.78 3.08 6.83
N ALA A 109 -8.57 2.52 6.84
CA ALA A 109 -7.35 3.24 7.19
C ALA A 109 -6.15 2.66 6.44
N LEU A 110 -5.16 3.50 6.14
CA LEU A 110 -3.92 3.13 5.46
C LEU A 110 -2.77 3.95 6.03
N LEU A 111 -1.69 3.28 6.41
CA LEU A 111 -0.45 3.91 6.84
C LEU A 111 0.65 3.58 5.83
N LEU A 112 1.19 4.60 5.17
CA LEU A 112 2.27 4.48 4.20
C LEU A 112 3.55 5.11 4.75
N MET A 113 4.66 4.38 4.74
CA MET A 113 5.99 4.92 4.99
C MET A 113 6.65 5.30 3.67
N ASP A 114 7.26 6.49 3.62
CA ASP A 114 7.87 7.07 2.40
C ASP A 114 6.93 7.06 1.18
N SER A 115 5.61 7.19 1.41
CA SER A 115 4.54 7.15 0.39
C SER A 115 4.44 5.86 -0.45
N GLU A 116 5.28 4.86 -0.20
CA GLU A 116 5.33 3.61 -0.99
C GLU A 116 5.03 2.37 -0.16
N TYR A 117 5.53 2.30 1.08
CA TYR A 117 5.50 1.07 1.86
C TYR A 117 4.27 0.99 2.75
N ARG A 118 3.42 -0.01 2.50
CA ARG A 118 2.22 -0.26 3.32
C ARG A 118 2.62 -0.84 4.67
N VAL A 119 2.52 -0.02 5.70
CA VAL A 119 2.83 -0.40 7.09
C VAL A 119 1.61 -1.01 7.77
N LEU A 120 0.43 -0.43 7.54
CA LEU A 120 -0.81 -0.83 8.19
C LEU A 120 -1.99 -0.55 7.27
N GLU A 121 -2.96 -1.45 7.26
CA GLU A 121 -4.19 -1.29 6.51
C GLU A 121 -5.36 -1.82 7.32
N ARG A 122 -6.41 -1.00 7.46
CA ARG A 122 -7.73 -1.45 7.88
C ARG A 122 -8.65 -1.42 6.68
N LYS A 123 -9.18 -2.57 6.29
CA LYS A 123 -10.19 -2.69 5.25
C LYS A 123 -11.27 -3.66 5.69
N ARG A 124 -12.54 -3.27 5.55
CA ARG A 124 -13.71 -4.12 5.92
C ARG A 124 -13.60 -4.68 7.36
N ASN A 125 -13.21 -3.83 8.31
CA ASN A 125 -13.01 -4.15 9.74
C ASN A 125 -11.87 -5.14 10.05
N VAL A 126 -11.06 -5.53 9.07
CA VAL A 126 -9.85 -6.32 9.32
C VAL A 126 -8.65 -5.39 9.30
N LEU A 127 -7.83 -5.44 10.36
CA LEU A 127 -6.61 -4.66 10.50
C LEU A 127 -5.40 -5.57 10.24
N TYR A 128 -4.56 -5.17 9.30
CA TYR A 128 -3.29 -5.80 8.97
C TYR A 128 -2.14 -4.86 9.30
N ALA A 129 -1.02 -5.42 9.75
CA ALA A 129 0.17 -4.66 10.09
C ALA A 129 1.44 -5.41 9.66
N ASP A 130 2.40 -4.67 9.12
CA ASP A 130 3.71 -5.19 8.71
C ASP A 130 4.60 -5.48 9.93
N SER A 131 5.06 -6.72 10.05
CA SER A 131 5.83 -7.20 11.20
C SER A 131 7.14 -6.43 11.42
N HIS A 132 7.78 -5.98 10.34
CA HIS A 132 9.05 -5.24 10.44
C HIS A 132 8.88 -3.88 11.12
N PHE A 133 7.75 -3.22 10.92
CA PHE A 133 7.45 -1.94 11.57
C PHE A 133 7.09 -2.12 13.05
N PHE A 134 6.40 -3.22 13.37
CA PHE A 134 5.87 -3.48 14.71
C PHE A 134 6.74 -4.44 15.53
N ASN A 135 7.92 -4.83 15.03
CA ASN A 135 8.86 -5.77 15.68
C ASN A 135 8.16 -7.05 16.20
N ASP A 136 7.25 -7.61 15.41
CA ASP A 136 6.42 -8.77 15.78
C ASP A 136 5.56 -8.61 17.05
N ASP A 137 5.41 -7.39 17.59
CA ASP A 137 4.60 -7.14 18.78
C ASP A 137 3.13 -6.97 18.39
N HIS A 138 2.31 -8.00 18.66
CA HIS A 138 0.84 -7.99 18.46
C HIS A 138 0.05 -7.11 19.44
N LYS A 139 0.69 -6.53 20.46
CA LYS A 139 0.00 -5.77 21.52
C LYS A 139 0.23 -4.27 21.43
N VAL A 140 1.13 -3.83 20.56
CA VAL A 140 1.59 -2.44 20.52
C VAL A 140 0.48 -1.43 20.20
N LEU A 141 -0.49 -1.80 19.35
CA LEU A 141 -1.66 -0.96 19.05
C LEU A 141 -2.80 -1.13 20.06
N ASN A 142 -2.69 -2.07 21.00
CA ASN A 142 -3.75 -2.43 21.94
C ASN A 142 -5.13 -2.58 21.24
N LEU A 143 -5.11 -3.30 20.11
CA LEU A 143 -6.21 -3.62 19.20
C LEU A 143 -5.96 -5.02 18.61
N SER A 144 -7.00 -5.67 18.11
CA SER A 144 -6.84 -6.92 17.34
C SER A 144 -6.43 -6.61 15.91
N TYR A 145 -5.38 -7.26 15.43
CA TYR A 145 -4.90 -7.21 14.04
C TYR A 145 -4.13 -8.46 13.67
N LYS A 146 -3.98 -8.69 12.37
CA LYS A 146 -3.14 -9.75 11.81
C LYS A 146 -1.77 -9.17 11.47
N LEU A 147 -0.71 -9.84 11.94
CA LEU A 147 0.64 -9.53 11.49
C LEU A 147 0.93 -10.29 10.19
N GLY A 148 1.58 -9.60 9.27
CA GLY A 148 2.12 -10.17 8.04
C GLY A 148 3.38 -9.42 7.63
N VAL A 149 3.86 -9.70 6.43
CA VAL A 149 5.02 -9.04 5.85
C VAL A 149 4.57 -8.26 4.61
N TYR A 150 4.90 -6.97 4.55
CA TYR A 150 4.74 -6.21 3.31
C TYR A 150 5.63 -6.81 2.21
N LYS A 151 5.00 -7.18 1.09
CA LYS A 151 5.70 -7.63 -0.13
C LYS A 151 5.08 -6.94 -1.33
N ASN A 152 5.93 -6.44 -2.22
CA ASN A 152 5.56 -5.98 -3.55
C ASN A 152 6.18 -6.90 -4.59
N PHE A 153 5.34 -7.62 -5.32
CA PHE A 153 5.78 -8.49 -6.41
C PHE A 153 5.67 -7.75 -7.72
N VAL A 154 6.76 -7.73 -8.49
CA VAL A 154 6.86 -7.00 -9.76
C VAL A 154 7.28 -7.99 -10.85
N LEU A 155 6.37 -8.31 -11.76
CA LEU A 155 6.68 -8.98 -13.01
C LEU A 155 6.99 -7.92 -14.07
N ARG A 156 8.25 -7.86 -14.51
CA ARG A 156 8.68 -7.02 -15.62
C ARG A 156 8.83 -7.86 -16.88
N VAL A 157 8.14 -7.49 -17.96
CA VAL A 157 8.26 -8.12 -19.28
C VAL A 157 8.85 -7.11 -20.27
N GLU A 158 9.99 -7.44 -20.87
CA GLU A 158 10.67 -6.61 -21.86
C GLU A 158 9.96 -6.68 -23.22
N GLY A 159 9.65 -5.53 -23.81
CA GLY A 159 9.06 -5.42 -25.14
C GLY A 159 8.42 -4.06 -25.44
N SER A 160 8.34 -3.70 -26.71
CA SER A 160 7.81 -2.41 -27.16
C SER A 160 6.28 -2.40 -27.28
N PHE A 161 5.58 -2.63 -26.17
CA PHE A 161 4.11 -2.74 -26.14
C PHE A 161 3.41 -1.38 -26.12
N ALA A 162 2.23 -1.30 -26.74
CA ALA A 162 1.34 -0.12 -26.65
C ALA A 162 0.48 -0.17 -25.38
N LYS A 163 0.00 0.99 -24.89
CA LYS A 163 -0.86 1.05 -23.68
C LYS A 163 -2.17 0.27 -23.90
N GLU A 164 -2.74 0.43 -25.09
CA GLU A 164 -3.97 -0.22 -25.51
C GLU A 164 -3.80 -1.74 -25.61
N GLU A 165 -2.63 -2.21 -26.08
CA GLU A 165 -2.29 -3.62 -26.11
C GLU A 165 -2.21 -4.22 -24.70
N ILE A 166 -1.56 -3.51 -23.78
CA ILE A 166 -1.45 -3.94 -22.37
C ILE A 166 -2.84 -4.08 -21.75
N LYS A 167 -3.70 -3.09 -21.98
CA LYS A 167 -5.09 -3.08 -21.49
C LYS A 167 -5.87 -4.26 -22.04
N LEU A 168 -5.87 -4.44 -23.37
CA LEU A 168 -6.62 -5.49 -24.05
C LEU A 168 -6.15 -6.89 -23.61
N LYS A 169 -4.83 -7.12 -23.57
CA LYS A 169 -4.27 -8.41 -23.11
C LYS A 169 -4.54 -8.70 -21.65
N SER A 170 -4.55 -7.68 -20.80
CA SER A 170 -4.91 -7.87 -19.39
C SER A 170 -6.38 -8.21 -19.21
N LEU A 171 -7.28 -7.60 -19.98
CA LEU A 171 -8.70 -7.97 -20.02
C LEU A 171 -8.91 -9.40 -20.50
N GLU A 172 -8.25 -9.82 -21.58
CA GLU A 172 -8.30 -11.22 -22.06
C GLU A 172 -7.84 -12.23 -20.98
N ILE A 173 -6.81 -11.91 -20.18
CA ILE A 173 -6.37 -12.77 -19.06
C ILE A 173 -7.47 -12.91 -18.01
N LEU A 174 -8.18 -11.82 -17.73
CA LEU A 174 -9.26 -11.83 -16.75
C LEU A 174 -10.45 -12.64 -17.24
N GLU A 175 -10.88 -12.46 -18.49
CA GLU A 175 -11.96 -13.23 -19.11
C GLU A 175 -11.67 -14.74 -19.09
N ASP A 176 -10.44 -15.15 -19.38
CA ASP A 176 -10.02 -16.56 -19.27
C ASP A 176 -10.09 -17.08 -17.83
N SER A 177 -9.96 -16.18 -16.85
CA SER A 177 -10.00 -16.47 -15.42
C SER A 177 -11.43 -16.36 -14.83
N GLU A 178 -12.40 -15.82 -15.58
CA GLU A 178 -13.76 -15.48 -15.11
C GLU A 178 -14.69 -16.69 -14.86
N ASN A 179 -14.23 -17.92 -15.10
CA ASN A 179 -14.97 -19.09 -14.62
C ASN A 179 -14.94 -19.25 -13.09
N GLU A 180 -14.12 -18.46 -12.35
CA GLU A 180 -14.03 -18.62 -10.89
C GLU A 180 -14.20 -17.37 -10.00
N ASP A 181 -14.04 -16.10 -10.42
CA ASP A 181 -14.24 -14.94 -9.50
C ASP A 181 -14.49 -13.57 -10.20
N LYS A 182 -15.16 -12.63 -9.51
CA LYS A 182 -15.51 -11.27 -10.01
C LYS A 182 -14.31 -10.30 -10.01
N ALA A 183 -13.45 -10.37 -11.01
CA ALA A 183 -12.46 -9.32 -11.25
C ALA A 183 -13.12 -8.08 -11.90
N ARG A 184 -12.61 -6.87 -11.62
CA ARG A 184 -13.01 -5.64 -12.32
C ARG A 184 -11.78 -4.81 -12.69
N VAL A 185 -11.85 -4.12 -13.81
CA VAL A 185 -10.82 -3.16 -14.21
C VAL A 185 -11.26 -1.76 -13.78
N VAL A 186 -10.36 -1.08 -13.07
CA VAL A 186 -10.46 0.34 -12.76
C VAL A 186 -9.48 1.04 -13.70
N GLU A 187 -10.02 1.78 -14.65
CA GLU A 187 -9.20 2.63 -15.50
C GLU A 187 -8.65 3.77 -14.65
N ASP A 188 -7.33 3.93 -14.66
CA ASP A 188 -6.74 5.16 -14.15
C ASP A 188 -7.16 6.34 -15.05
N SER A 189 -7.02 7.56 -14.54
CA SER A 189 -7.24 8.79 -15.31
C SER A 189 -6.48 8.76 -16.64
N ASP A 190 -6.95 9.50 -17.65
CA ASP A 190 -6.40 9.51 -19.02
C ASP A 190 -4.87 9.67 -19.07
N ASP A 191 -4.29 10.37 -18.08
CA ASP A 191 -2.85 10.63 -17.94
C ASP A 191 -2.02 9.49 -17.32
N SER A 192 -2.62 8.42 -16.77
CA SER A 192 -1.87 7.30 -16.20
C SER A 192 -1.38 6.33 -17.28
N PRO A 193 -0.12 5.88 -17.27
CA PRO A 193 0.41 4.92 -18.24
C PRO A 193 -0.04 3.46 -18.02
N GLY A 194 -1.03 3.20 -17.16
CA GLY A 194 -1.40 1.84 -16.77
C GLY A 194 -2.90 1.57 -16.60
N ILE A 195 -3.18 0.37 -16.09
CA ILE A 195 -4.50 -0.09 -15.65
C ILE A 195 -4.39 -0.70 -14.26
N THR A 196 -5.47 -0.61 -13.47
CA THR A 196 -5.59 -1.28 -12.18
C THR A 196 -6.66 -2.36 -12.28
N ILE A 197 -6.29 -3.59 -11.92
CA ILE A 197 -7.20 -4.72 -11.83
C ILE A 197 -7.48 -4.96 -10.36
N VAL A 198 -8.75 -4.95 -9.99
CA VAL A 198 -9.21 -5.33 -8.65
C VAL A 198 -9.80 -6.73 -8.71
N TRP A 199 -9.15 -7.68 -8.05
CA TRP A 199 -9.59 -9.08 -7.99
C TRP A 199 -9.85 -9.46 -6.53
N ASP A 200 -11.13 -9.43 -6.13
CA ASP A 200 -11.58 -9.51 -4.73
C ASP A 200 -11.01 -8.40 -3.83
N ASP A 201 -9.93 -8.70 -3.13
CA ASP A 201 -9.17 -7.78 -2.29
C ASP A 201 -7.75 -7.53 -2.80
N LEU A 202 -7.33 -8.23 -3.87
CA LEU A 202 -6.07 -7.99 -4.56
C LEU A 202 -6.20 -6.83 -5.54
N GLN A 203 -5.14 -6.04 -5.61
CA GLN A 203 -4.92 -5.04 -6.64
C GLN A 203 -3.68 -5.40 -7.44
N ILE A 204 -3.84 -5.45 -8.75
CA ILE A 204 -2.76 -5.70 -9.69
C ILE A 204 -2.69 -4.50 -10.63
N HIS A 205 -1.54 -3.83 -10.63
CA HIS A 205 -1.29 -2.67 -11.48
C HIS A 205 -0.45 -3.09 -12.67
N ALA A 206 -0.92 -2.86 -13.89
CA ALA A 206 -0.15 -3.09 -15.11
C ALA A 206 0.20 -1.75 -15.75
N ILE A 207 1.48 -1.40 -15.77
CA ILE A 207 1.97 -0.09 -16.17
C ILE A 207 3.05 -0.23 -17.24
N LYS A 208 2.96 0.59 -18.29
CA LYS A 208 4.04 0.72 -19.27
C LYS A 208 5.19 1.54 -18.69
N VAL A 209 6.39 0.96 -18.66
CA VAL A 209 7.62 1.65 -18.27
C VAL A 209 8.63 1.55 -19.40
N ARG A 210 8.78 2.64 -20.16
CA ARG A 210 9.67 2.71 -21.34
C ARG A 210 9.34 1.60 -22.35
N THR A 211 10.21 0.59 -22.45
CA THR A 211 10.15 -0.58 -23.34
C THR A 211 9.79 -1.85 -22.57
N ALA A 212 9.09 -1.73 -21.45
CA ALA A 212 8.66 -2.86 -20.66
C ALA A 212 7.25 -2.65 -20.11
N VAL A 213 6.62 -3.75 -19.73
CA VAL A 213 5.39 -3.77 -18.92
C VAL A 213 5.77 -4.24 -17.54
N ASN A 214 5.40 -3.46 -16.53
CA ASN A 214 5.47 -3.88 -15.14
C ASN A 214 4.07 -4.25 -14.69
N VAL A 215 3.92 -5.48 -14.22
CA VAL A 215 2.71 -5.97 -13.55
C VAL A 215 3.06 -6.14 -12.08
N MET A 216 2.37 -5.39 -11.21
CA MET A 216 2.75 -5.20 -9.82
C MET A 216 1.59 -5.54 -8.89
N CYS A 217 1.90 -6.15 -7.76
CA CYS A 217 0.94 -6.37 -6.68
C CYS A 217 1.65 -6.24 -5.34
N ASP A 218 1.17 -5.31 -4.52
CA ASP A 218 1.68 -5.11 -3.16
C ASP A 218 0.59 -5.35 -2.11
N HIS A 219 0.99 -6.00 -1.02
CA HIS A 219 0.10 -6.31 0.10
C HIS A 219 0.89 -6.65 1.37
N ILE A 220 0.22 -6.62 2.52
CA ILE A 220 0.74 -7.20 3.77
C ILE A 220 0.29 -8.66 3.80
N PHE A 221 1.20 -9.58 3.42
CA PHE A 221 0.89 -11.01 3.35
C PHE A 221 1.09 -11.70 4.70
N THR A 222 0.04 -12.33 5.19
CA THR A 222 0.00 -13.16 6.40
C THR A 222 0.22 -14.64 6.05
N SER A 223 0.35 -15.50 7.07
CA SER A 223 0.48 -16.96 6.88
C SER A 223 -0.71 -17.59 6.14
N ASP A 224 -1.88 -16.94 6.18
CA ASP A 224 -3.11 -17.47 5.61
C ASP A 224 -3.29 -17.10 4.12
N ASP A 225 -2.38 -16.31 3.56
CA ASP A 225 -2.53 -15.71 2.22
C ASP A 225 -1.93 -16.55 1.09
N VAL A 226 -1.68 -17.84 1.33
CA VAL A 226 -1.14 -18.76 0.31
C VAL A 226 -2.06 -18.84 -0.92
N ALA A 227 -3.39 -18.86 -0.71
CA ALA A 227 -4.35 -18.87 -1.81
C ALA A 227 -4.26 -17.57 -2.64
N ARG A 228 -4.13 -16.43 -1.96
CA ARG A 228 -3.97 -15.11 -2.57
C ARG A 228 -2.69 -15.02 -3.41
N LEU A 229 -1.56 -15.49 -2.85
CA LEU A 229 -0.29 -15.58 -3.58
C LEU A 229 -0.39 -16.47 -4.82
N LYS A 230 -1.05 -17.63 -4.72
CA LYS A 230 -1.28 -18.52 -5.86
C LYS A 230 -2.09 -17.86 -6.96
N LYS A 231 -3.15 -17.13 -6.59
CA LYS A 231 -4.00 -16.40 -7.52
C LYS A 231 -3.21 -15.33 -8.29
N MET A 232 -2.42 -14.52 -7.57
CA MET A 232 -1.51 -13.54 -8.17
C MET A 232 -0.48 -14.18 -9.12
N LEU A 233 0.18 -15.26 -8.70
CA LEU A 233 1.19 -15.93 -9.53
C LEU A 233 0.59 -16.56 -10.79
N SER A 234 -0.64 -17.07 -10.71
CA SER A 234 -1.39 -17.57 -11.88
C SER A 234 -1.65 -16.45 -12.90
N PHE A 235 -2.04 -15.27 -12.42
CA PHE A 235 -2.19 -14.08 -13.26
C PHE A 235 -0.86 -13.70 -13.93
N PHE A 236 0.23 -13.63 -13.16
CA PHE A 236 1.56 -13.30 -13.66
C PHE A 236 2.04 -14.31 -14.71
N LYS A 237 1.79 -15.60 -14.51
CA LYS A 237 2.07 -16.61 -15.52
C LYS A 237 1.30 -16.34 -16.82
N SER A 238 0.01 -16.05 -16.72
CA SER A 238 -0.82 -15.75 -17.90
C SER A 238 -0.32 -14.53 -18.66
N VAL A 239 0.18 -13.50 -17.96
CA VAL A 239 0.89 -12.36 -18.58
C VAL A 239 2.11 -12.86 -19.38
N THR A 240 2.99 -13.68 -18.80
CA THR A 240 4.19 -14.17 -19.50
C THR A 240 3.91 -15.00 -20.76
N THR A 241 2.72 -15.60 -20.87
CA THR A 241 2.30 -16.34 -22.07
C THR A 241 1.76 -15.45 -23.19
N ARG A 242 1.23 -14.26 -22.85
CA ARG A 242 0.62 -13.34 -23.81
C ARG A 242 1.56 -12.25 -24.30
N PHE A 243 2.50 -11.82 -23.46
CA PHE A 243 3.49 -10.82 -23.82
C PHE A 243 4.79 -11.50 -24.24
N ALA A 244 5.17 -11.32 -25.51
CA ALA A 244 6.39 -11.89 -26.05
C ALA A 244 7.61 -11.08 -25.56
N GLY A 245 8.43 -11.69 -24.71
CA GLY A 245 9.62 -11.05 -24.17
C GLY A 245 10.37 -11.91 -23.15
N ASP A 246 11.60 -11.50 -22.87
CA ASP A 246 12.29 -11.89 -21.64
C ASP A 246 11.59 -11.20 -20.45
N TYR A 247 11.56 -11.86 -19.30
CA TYR A 247 10.86 -11.35 -18.13
C TYR A 247 11.59 -11.66 -16.84
N GLN A 248 11.29 -10.87 -15.80
CA GLN A 248 11.81 -11.08 -14.45
C GLN A 248 10.69 -10.85 -13.45
N LEU A 249 10.49 -11.81 -12.54
CA LEU A 249 9.66 -11.61 -11.35
C LEU A 249 10.56 -11.30 -10.17
N THR A 250 10.32 -10.15 -9.57
CA THR A 250 11.06 -9.66 -8.41
C THR A 250 10.11 -9.47 -7.25
N ARG A 251 10.58 -9.75 -6.03
CA ARG A 251 9.90 -9.37 -4.78
C ARG A 251 10.70 -8.28 -4.10
N VAL A 252 10.01 -7.21 -3.74
CA VAL A 252 10.51 -6.12 -2.93
C VAL A 252 9.87 -6.21 -1.55
N GLN A 253 10.70 -6.17 -0.51
CA GLN A 253 10.28 -6.07 0.89
C GLN A 253 10.84 -4.79 1.49
N GLY A 254 9.95 -4.00 2.09
CA GLY A 254 10.34 -2.86 2.91
C GLY A 254 10.62 -3.33 4.34
N TYR A 255 11.63 -2.75 4.97
CA TYR A 255 11.95 -2.95 6.38
C TYR A 255 11.98 -1.58 7.07
N TRP A 256 11.86 -1.59 8.39
CA TRP A 256 12.05 -0.40 9.23
C TRP A 256 13.39 0.30 8.92
N ARG A 257 13.38 1.64 8.80
CA ARG A 257 14.54 2.53 8.49
C ARG A 257 15.10 2.44 7.06
N GLY A 258 14.25 2.20 6.07
CA GLY A 258 14.63 2.38 4.66
C GLY A 258 15.51 1.26 4.09
N TYR A 259 15.63 0.14 4.79
CA TYR A 259 16.21 -1.05 4.19
C TYR A 259 15.18 -1.67 3.24
N ARG A 260 15.49 -1.66 1.95
CA ARG A 260 14.72 -2.36 0.92
C ARG A 260 15.47 -3.62 0.53
N LYS A 261 14.85 -4.78 0.68
CA LYS A 261 15.37 -6.04 0.14
C LYS A 261 14.67 -6.32 -1.19
N GLU A 262 15.46 -6.43 -2.24
CA GLU A 262 15.00 -6.84 -3.55
C GLU A 262 15.53 -8.25 -3.84
N SER A 263 14.66 -9.14 -4.29
CA SER A 263 14.98 -10.54 -4.54
C SER A 263 14.39 -10.95 -5.89
N VAL A 264 15.25 -11.37 -6.81
CA VAL A 264 14.80 -11.99 -8.07
C VAL A 264 14.31 -13.39 -7.75
N LEU A 265 13.04 -13.65 -8.02
CA LEU A 265 12.40 -14.93 -7.76
C LEU A 265 12.49 -15.87 -8.97
N LEU A 266 12.29 -15.32 -10.17
CA LEU A 266 12.48 -16.04 -11.42
C LEU A 266 12.84 -15.07 -12.55
N GLU A 267 13.56 -15.57 -13.55
CA GLU A 267 13.86 -14.85 -14.77
C GLU A 267 13.76 -15.77 -15.98
N ARG A 268 13.26 -15.22 -17.10
CA ARG A 268 13.40 -15.79 -18.42
C ARG A 268 14.37 -14.94 -19.22
N LYS A 269 15.44 -15.56 -19.70
CA LYS A 269 16.43 -14.92 -20.55
C LYS A 269 16.78 -15.80 -21.73
N ASN A 270 16.72 -15.26 -22.94
CA ASN A 270 16.97 -16.00 -24.19
C ASN A 270 16.17 -17.32 -24.27
N GLY A 271 14.91 -17.28 -23.84
CA GLY A 271 14.01 -18.43 -23.86
C GLY A 271 14.23 -19.48 -22.75
N ARG A 272 15.18 -19.27 -21.82
CA ARG A 272 15.38 -20.16 -20.67
C ARG A 272 14.84 -19.53 -19.39
N VAL A 273 13.98 -20.25 -18.67
CA VAL A 273 13.49 -19.86 -17.35
C VAL A 273 14.41 -20.41 -16.26
N THR A 274 14.74 -19.58 -15.27
CA THR A 274 15.49 -19.95 -14.07
C THR A 274 14.72 -19.46 -12.84
N VAL A 275 14.52 -20.34 -11.87
CA VAL A 275 13.89 -20.04 -10.57
C VAL A 275 14.97 -19.95 -9.50
N ASN A 276 14.84 -19.00 -8.58
CA ASN A 276 15.74 -18.87 -7.44
C ASN A 276 15.25 -19.71 -6.26
N ASP A 277 15.86 -20.89 -6.07
CA ASP A 277 15.47 -21.86 -5.04
C ASP A 277 15.79 -21.44 -3.61
N GLN A 278 16.50 -20.33 -3.42
CA GLN A 278 16.84 -19.81 -2.09
C GLN A 278 15.73 -18.94 -1.50
N GLU A 279 14.72 -18.58 -2.30
CA GLU A 279 13.64 -17.69 -1.87
C GLU A 279 12.45 -18.47 -1.31
N GLU A 280 11.78 -17.90 -0.31
CA GLU A 280 10.66 -18.55 0.38
C GLU A 280 9.48 -18.83 -0.54
N GLU A 281 9.29 -18.06 -1.62
CA GLU A 281 8.22 -18.27 -2.60
C GLU A 281 8.59 -19.31 -3.68
N ALA A 282 9.81 -19.85 -3.70
CA ALA A 282 10.26 -20.79 -4.74
C ALA A 282 9.32 -22.00 -4.87
N TYR A 283 8.85 -22.54 -3.74
CA TYR A 283 7.93 -23.70 -3.75
C TYR A 283 6.60 -23.39 -4.47
N LEU A 284 6.14 -22.14 -4.44
CA LEU A 284 4.93 -21.73 -5.16
C LEU A 284 5.20 -21.70 -6.65
N LEU A 285 6.35 -21.16 -7.06
CA LEU A 285 6.73 -21.01 -8.48
C LEU A 285 6.84 -22.35 -9.21
N TYR A 286 7.36 -23.38 -8.53
CA TYR A 286 7.40 -24.75 -9.06
C TYR A 286 6.01 -25.31 -9.38
N GLY A 287 4.99 -24.95 -8.59
CA GLY A 287 3.61 -25.36 -8.83
C GLY A 287 2.99 -24.72 -10.08
N PHE A 288 3.55 -23.62 -10.58
CA PHE A 288 3.00 -22.87 -11.70
C PHE A 288 3.62 -23.22 -13.06
N ASN A 289 4.70 -24.01 -13.16
CA ASN A 289 5.32 -24.39 -14.46
C ASN A 289 5.47 -23.18 -15.42
N PHE A 290 6.26 -22.18 -15.00
CA PHE A 290 6.73 -21.13 -15.91
C PHE A 290 7.69 -21.78 -16.91
N ASN A 291 7.18 -22.20 -18.08
CA ASN A 291 7.95 -22.83 -19.16
C ASN A 291 8.19 -21.85 -20.31
#